data_AF-A0A535KJJ6-F1
#
_entry.id   AF-A0A535KJJ6-F1
#
_cell.length_a   1.000
_cell.length_b   1.000
_cell.length_c   1.000
_cell.angle_alpha   90.00
_cell.angle_beta   90.00
_cell.angle_gamma   90.00
#
_symmetry.space_group_name_H-M   'P 1'
#
loop_
_entity.id
_entity.type
_entity.pdbx_description
1 polymer ?
#
loop_
_entity_poly.entity_id
_entity_poly.type
_entity_poly.pdbx_seq_one_letter_code
_entity_poly.pdbx_strand_id
1 'polypeptide(L)' 'MPDVRDSFRNVASNYSRSTFHASSIRLQEIVDLAQPQKGDLVLDVATGTGNTAFALGRGDGHR' A
#
# COMPACT_ATOMS: atom_id res chain seq x y z
N MET A 1 -1.85 10.03 -27.44
CA MET A 1 -1.57 9.00 -26.42
C MET A 1 -2.55 9.22 -25.28
N PRO A 2 -3.31 8.21 -24.82
CA PRO A 2 -4.17 8.37 -23.64
C PRO A 2 -3.34 8.72 -22.40
N ASP A 3 -3.93 9.45 -21.44
CA ASP A 3 -3.27 9.74 -20.15
C ASP A 3 -3.04 8.43 -19.40
N VAL A 4 -1.80 8.18 -18.98
CA VAL A 4 -1.43 6.98 -18.22
C VAL A 4 -2.27 6.85 -16.93
N ARG A 5 -2.70 7.97 -16.35
CA ARG A 5 -3.56 8.00 -15.17
C ARG A 5 -4.92 7.36 -15.43
N ASP A 6 -5.43 7.41 -16.66
CA ASP A 6 -6.72 6.80 -17.01
C ASP A 6 -6.63 5.28 -17.04
N SER A 7 -5.49 4.72 -17.46
CA SER A 7 -5.23 3.28 -17.40
C SER A 7 -5.34 2.73 -15.98
N PHE A 8 -4.89 3.51 -14.97
CA PHE A 8 -5.00 3.11 -13.56
C PHE A 8 -6.37 3.47 -12.96
N ARG A 9 -6.93 4.63 -13.30
CA ARG A 9 -8.22 5.11 -12.79
C ARG A 9 -9.34 4.13 -13.10
N ASN A 10 -9.42 3.65 -14.34
CA ASN A 10 -10.54 2.86 -14.84
C ASN A 10 -10.68 1.50 -14.13
N VAL A 11 -9.61 1.01 -13.52
CA VAL A 11 -9.55 -0.30 -12.86
C VAL A 11 -9.20 -0.19 -11.37
N ALA A 12 -9.13 1.02 -10.80
CA ALA A 12 -8.69 1.27 -9.43
C ALA A 12 -9.45 0.43 -8.38
N SER A 13 -10.75 0.20 -8.57
CA SER A 13 -11.56 -0.64 -7.68
C SER A 13 -11.04 -2.08 -7.59
N ASN A 14 -10.51 -2.63 -8.68
CA ASN A 14 -9.95 -3.99 -8.71
C ASN A 14 -8.70 -4.10 -7.84
N TYR A 15 -7.86 -3.05 -7.79
CA TYR A 15 -6.64 -3.04 -6.96
C TYR A 15 -6.95 -3.19 -5.47
N SER A 16 -8.05 -2.58 -5.01
CA SER A 16 -8.46 -2.65 -3.59
C SER A 16 -8.82 -4.06 -3.12
N ARG A 17 -9.18 -4.97 -4.04
CA ARG A 17 -9.64 -6.34 -3.74
C ARG A 17 -8.80 -7.43 -4.39
N SER A 18 -7.82 -7.07 -5.22
CA SER A 18 -7.02 -8.04 -5.94
C SER A 18 -6.18 -8.86 -4.97
N THR A 19 -6.04 -10.15 -5.28
CA THR A 19 -5.22 -11.09 -4.50
C THR A 19 -3.74 -10.71 -4.46
N PHE A 20 -3.29 -9.85 -5.38
CA PHE A 20 -1.93 -9.34 -5.43
C PHE A 20 -1.75 -8.06 -4.58
N HIS A 21 -2.49 -6.99 -4.88
CA HIS A 21 -2.28 -5.67 -4.23
C HIS A 21 -2.84 -5.59 -2.82
N ALA A 22 -3.80 -6.46 -2.47
CA ALA A 22 -4.34 -6.58 -1.11
C ALA A 22 -3.78 -7.81 -0.37
N SER A 23 -2.72 -8.46 -0.89
CA SER A 23 -2.10 -9.62 -0.24
C SER A 23 -1.49 -9.23 1.10
N SER A 24 -1.98 -9.82 2.19
CA SER A 24 -1.42 -9.61 3.53
C SER A 24 0.05 -10.03 3.62
N ILE A 25 0.42 -11.14 2.98
CA ILE A 25 1.80 -11.64 2.97
C ILE A 25 2.74 -10.61 2.33
N ARG A 26 2.38 -10.09 1.15
CA ARG A 26 3.21 -9.09 0.45
C ARG A 26 3.26 -7.75 1.16
N LEU A 27 2.16 -7.33 1.78
CA LEU A 27 2.14 -6.11 2.57
C LEU A 27 3.03 -6.26 3.81
N GLN A 28 3.05 -7.44 4.44
CA GLN A 28 3.95 -7.72 5.55
C GLN A 28 5.42 -7.72 5.12
N GLU A 29 5.76 -8.25 3.94
CA GLU A 29 7.12 -8.16 3.38
C GLU A 29 7.60 -6.70 3.28
N ILE A 30 6.71 -5.76 2.94
CA ILE A 30 7.05 -4.32 2.91
C ILE A 30 7.30 -3.78 4.32
N VAL A 31 6.47 -4.15 5.29
CA VAL A 31 6.65 -3.71 6.69
C VAL A 31 7.94 -4.28 7.28
N ASP A 32 8.23 -5.56 7.02
CA ASP A 32 9.43 -6.25 7.50
C ASP A 32 10.70 -5.65 6.90
N LEU A 33 10.63 -5.22 5.63
CA LEU A 33 11.73 -4.54 4.96
C LEU A 33 11.95 -3.12 5.50
N ALA A 34 10.86 -2.37 5.70
CA ALA A 34 10.92 -0.96 6.11
C ALA A 34 11.17 -0.77 7.61
N GLN A 35 10.78 -1.74 8.44
CA GLN A 35 10.87 -1.72 9.90
C GLN A 35 10.49 -0.36 10.55
N PRO A 36 9.33 0.22 10.20
CA PRO A 36 8.95 1.55 10.67
C PRO A 36 8.84 1.57 12.19
N GLN A 37 9.34 2.62 12.82
CA GLN A 37 9.27 2.85 14.26
C GLN A 37 8.22 3.90 14.60
N LYS A 38 7.74 3.87 15.85
CA LYS A 38 6.84 4.90 16.35
C LYS A 38 7.47 6.29 16.22
N GLY A 39 6.79 7.18 15.51
CA GLY A 39 7.23 8.55 15.30
C GLY A 39 7.99 8.77 13.99
N ASP A 40 8.27 7.70 13.24
CA ASP A 40 8.81 7.83 11.89
C ASP A 40 7.83 8.56 10.96
N LEU A 41 8.39 9.38 10.08
CA LEU A 41 7.65 10.01 8.99
C LEU A 41 7.77 9.14 7.74
N VAL A 42 6.64 8.69 7.22
CA VAL A 42 6.57 7.79 6.06
C VAL A 42 5.99 8.53 4.85
N LEU A 43 6.61 8.34 3.68
CA LEU A 43 6.11 8.82 2.40
C LEU A 43 5.81 7.63 1.48
N ASP A 44 4.53 7.42 1.18
CA ASP A 44 4.07 6.46 0.17
C ASP A 44 3.81 7.19 -1.15
N VAL A 45 4.57 6.88 -2.20
CA VAL A 45 4.46 7.52 -3.53
C VAL A 45 3.70 6.60 -4.48
N ALA A 46 2.76 7.18 -5.24
CA ALA A 46 1.82 6.42 -6.08
C ALA A 46 0.94 5.46 -5.26
N THR A 47 0.51 5.93 -4.09
CA THR A 47 -0.26 5.22 -3.05
C THR A 47 -1.47 4.43 -3.56
N GLY A 48 -2.06 4.81 -4.70
CA GLY A 48 -3.18 4.09 -5.30
C GLY A 48 -4.35 3.94 -4.33
N THR A 49 -4.78 2.71 -4.07
CA THR A 49 -5.85 2.40 -3.11
C THR A 49 -5.40 2.39 -1.64
N GLY A 50 -4.13 2.68 -1.35
CA GLY A 50 -3.62 2.90 0.00
C GLY A 50 -3.21 1.67 0.79
N ASN A 51 -3.18 0.47 0.19
CA ASN A 51 -2.88 -0.77 0.93
C ASN A 51 -1.52 -0.72 1.65
N THR A 52 -0.48 -0.19 1.00
CA THR A 52 0.85 -0.04 1.59
C THR A 52 0.87 1.00 2.71
N ALA A 53 0.34 2.21 2.47
CA ALA A 53 0.16 3.23 3.51
C ALA A 53 -0.59 2.69 4.75
N PHE A 54 -1.64 1.90 4.55
CA PHE A 54 -2.40 1.28 5.63
C PHE A 54 -1.65 0.19 6.39
N ALA A 55 -0.75 -0.55 5.72
CA ALA A 55 0.10 -1.54 6.36
C ALA A 55 1.17 -0.84 7.22
N LEU A 56 1.84 0.17 6.67
CA LEU A 56 2.87 0.96 7.37
C LEU A 56 2.29 1.73 8.57
N GLY A 57 1.10 2.34 8.41
CA GLY A 57 0.43 3.05 9.51
C GLY A 57 -0.10 2.17 10.63
N ARG A 58 -0.18 0.85 10.43
CA ARG A 58 -0.58 -0.15 11.43
C ARG A 58 0.62 -0.79 12.14
N GLY A 59 1.84 -0.39 11.82
CA GLY A 59 3.10 -0.98 12.32
C GLY A 59 3.30 -1.02 13.84
N ASP A 60 2.36 -0.49 14.63
CA ASP A 60 2.35 -0.58 16.11
C ASP A 60 1.03 -1.13 16.69
N GLY A 61 0.39 -2.10 16.02
CA GLY A 61 -0.83 -2.77 16.50
C GLY A 61 -0.60 -4.16 17.09
N HIS A 62 -0.49 -4.23 18.43
CA HIS A 62 -0.46 -5.42 19.31
C HIS A 62 0.87 -6.17 19.50
N ARG A 63 1.47 -5.93 20.69
CA ARG A 63 2.03 -7.02 21.50
C ARG A 63 0.91 -7.97 21.92
#